data_AF-A0A436BM30-F1
#
_entry.id   AF-A0A436BM30-F1
#
_cell.length_a   1.000
_cell.length_b   1.000
_cell.length_c   1.000
_cell.angle_alpha   90.00
_cell.angle_beta   90.00
_cell.angle_gamma   90.00
#
_symmetry.space_group_name_H-M   'P 1'
#
loop_
_entity.id
_entity.type
_entity.pdbx_description
1 polymer ?
#
loop_
_entity_poly.entity_id
_entity_poly.type
_entity_poly.pdbx_seq_one_letter_code
_entity_poly.pdbx_strand_id
1 'polypeptide(L)'
;IKTEEKPADLMIANPLGKIPVLVLDDGRSIHDSRAITQHLNRLSKSALFPRNPDKRLEAEVLEALADGICDCALSMVYERRTRPEEMVYQPWLDRQWAKITAALDLLNANPPKLPKKITAGQMALRACLGYLALRFAGKWEKGRARLTRWAARFDEKFPELKPCIPG
;
A
#
# COMPACT_ATOMS: atom_id res chain seq x y z
N ILE A 1 -10.56 15.60 1.30
CA ILE A 1 -11.32 15.19 2.50
C ILE A 1 -10.30 14.99 3.63
N LYS A 2 -10.35 15.80 4.70
CA LYS A 2 -9.55 15.56 5.89
C LYS A 2 -10.29 14.54 6.74
N THR A 3 -9.75 13.33 6.84
CA THR A 3 -10.44 12.24 7.55
C THR A 3 -10.51 12.50 9.06
N GLU A 4 -9.58 13.28 9.63
CA GLU A 4 -9.61 13.67 11.04
C GLU A 4 -10.85 14.50 11.43
N GLU A 5 -11.47 15.20 10.48
CA GLU A 5 -12.67 16.01 10.70
C GLU A 5 -13.96 15.17 10.69
N LYS A 6 -13.87 13.85 10.48
CA LYS A 6 -14.99 12.90 10.45
C LYS A 6 -16.20 13.41 9.64
N PRO A 7 -16.02 13.74 8.35
CA PRO A 7 -17.11 14.25 7.53
C PRO A 7 -18.26 13.25 7.48
N ALA A 8 -19.50 13.76 7.57
CA ALA A 8 -20.70 12.93 7.71
C ALA A 8 -20.79 11.83 6.63
N ASP A 9 -20.54 12.19 5.37
CA ASP A 9 -20.58 11.25 4.25
C ASP A 9 -19.58 10.10 4.40
N LEU A 10 -18.39 10.36 4.95
CA LEU A 10 -17.40 9.31 5.22
C LEU A 10 -17.81 8.43 6.40
N MET A 11 -18.36 9.01 7.47
CA MET A 11 -18.81 8.26 8.63
C MET A 11 -20.03 7.37 8.32
N ILE A 12 -20.90 7.83 7.42
CA ILE A 12 -22.02 7.05 6.87
C ILE A 12 -21.50 5.87 6.04
N ALA A 13 -20.52 6.12 5.16
CA ALA A 13 -19.99 5.09 4.26
C ALA A 13 -19.04 4.10 4.96
N ASN A 14 -18.28 4.55 5.96
CA ASN A 14 -17.39 3.73 6.78
C ASN A 14 -17.34 4.28 8.21
N PRO A 15 -17.91 3.57 9.20
CA PRO A 15 -17.94 4.05 10.59
C PRO A 15 -16.54 4.15 11.23
N LEU A 16 -15.49 3.56 10.61
CA LEU A 16 -14.11 3.74 11.04
C LEU A 16 -13.52 5.11 10.65
N GLY A 17 -14.20 5.88 9.78
CA GLY A 17 -13.70 7.16 9.28
C GLY A 17 -12.44 7.04 8.42
N LYS A 18 -12.19 5.86 7.84
CA LYS A 18 -11.00 5.55 7.02
C LYS A 18 -11.34 5.53 5.53
N ILE A 19 -10.41 5.98 4.72
CA ILE A 19 -10.39 5.78 3.27
C ILE A 19 -9.42 4.65 2.90
N PRO A 20 -9.59 3.98 1.75
CA PRO A 20 -10.66 4.15 0.76
C PRO A 20 -11.99 3.50 1.19
N VAL A 21 -13.08 3.98 0.58
CA VAL A 21 -14.42 3.38 0.66
C VAL A 21 -15.01 3.39 -0.75
N LEU A 22 -15.59 2.28 -1.20
CA LEU A 22 -16.32 2.18 -2.46
C LEU A 22 -17.82 2.15 -2.17
N VAL A 23 -18.55 3.18 -2.60
CA VAL A 23 -20.02 3.23 -2.53
C VAL A 23 -20.57 2.68 -3.84
N LEU A 24 -21.47 1.69 -3.75
CA LEU A 24 -22.13 1.07 -4.90
C LEU A 24 -23.40 1.83 -5.28
N ASP A 25 -23.88 1.60 -6.51
CA ASP A 25 -25.11 2.22 -7.03
C ASP A 25 -26.36 1.91 -6.17
N ASP A 26 -26.35 0.79 -5.44
CA ASP A 26 -27.43 0.39 -4.53
C ASP A 26 -27.29 0.95 -3.10
N GLY A 27 -26.33 1.86 -2.88
CA GLY A 27 -26.08 2.52 -1.60
C GLY A 27 -25.24 1.72 -0.61
N ARG A 28 -24.89 0.45 -0.90
CA ARG A 28 -23.96 -0.30 -0.04
C ARG A 28 -22.54 0.28 -0.13
N SER A 29 -21.80 0.15 0.96
CA SER A 29 -20.40 0.57 1.03
C SER A 29 -19.47 -0.62 1.25
N ILE A 30 -18.34 -0.65 0.55
CA ILE A 30 -17.28 -1.64 0.71
C ILE A 30 -16.03 -0.95 1.25
N HIS A 31 -15.53 -1.46 2.37
CA HIS A 31 -14.26 -1.08 2.98
C HIS A 31 -13.68 -2.33 3.65
N ASP A 32 -12.37 -2.46 3.85
CA ASP A 32 -11.27 -1.55 3.49
C ASP A 32 -10.74 -1.78 2.06
N SER A 33 -9.50 -1.34 1.76
CA SER A 33 -8.83 -1.53 0.48
C SER A 33 -8.84 -2.98 0.00
N ARG A 34 -8.62 -3.96 0.89
CA ARG A 34 -8.56 -5.38 0.51
C ARG A 34 -9.92 -5.90 0.08
N ALA A 35 -10.97 -5.51 0.79
CA ALA A 35 -12.35 -5.86 0.43
C ALA A 35 -12.75 -5.23 -0.92
N ILE A 36 -12.37 -3.97 -1.15
CA ILE A 36 -12.58 -3.26 -2.41
C ILE A 36 -11.83 -3.98 -3.55
N THR A 37 -10.54 -4.27 -3.39
CA THR A 37 -9.74 -4.97 -4.41
C THR A 37 -10.33 -6.33 -4.74
N GLN A 38 -10.79 -7.11 -3.75
CA GLN A 38 -11.43 -8.40 -4.00
C GLN A 38 -12.79 -8.26 -4.70
N HIS A 39 -13.58 -7.23 -4.39
CA HIS A 39 -14.81 -6.93 -5.12
C HIS A 39 -14.52 -6.61 -6.59
N LEU A 40 -13.57 -5.72 -6.87
CA LEU A 40 -13.13 -5.39 -8.23
C LEU A 40 -12.55 -6.60 -8.96
N ASN A 41 -11.84 -7.49 -8.26
CA ASN A 41 -11.35 -8.74 -8.82
C ASN A 41 -12.48 -9.67 -9.28
N ARG A 42 -13.59 -9.73 -8.52
CA ARG A 42 -14.79 -10.50 -8.92
C ARG A 42 -15.45 -9.89 -10.17
N LEU A 43 -15.64 -8.58 -10.19
CA LEU A 43 -16.23 -7.87 -11.33
C LEU A 43 -15.40 -8.04 -12.62
N SER A 44 -14.06 -7.99 -12.48
CA SER A 44 -13.12 -8.15 -13.59
C SER A 44 -12.83 -9.61 -13.98
N LYS A 45 -13.55 -10.58 -13.41
CA LYS A 45 -13.39 -12.02 -13.69
C LYS A 45 -11.97 -12.55 -13.43
N SER A 46 -11.39 -12.18 -12.29
CA SER A 46 -10.05 -12.57 -11.83
C SER A 46 -8.90 -11.88 -12.56
N ALA A 47 -9.06 -10.60 -12.91
CA ALA A 47 -7.99 -9.84 -13.58
C ALA A 47 -6.87 -9.42 -12.61
N LEU A 48 -7.18 -9.21 -11.32
CA LEU A 48 -6.23 -8.70 -10.32
C LEU A 48 -5.50 -9.83 -9.57
N PHE A 49 -6.16 -10.97 -9.41
CA PHE A 49 -5.56 -12.17 -8.80
C PHE A 49 -5.67 -13.35 -9.77
N PRO A 50 -4.55 -14.02 -10.11
CA PRO A 50 -4.56 -15.18 -11.00
C PRO A 50 -5.52 -16.29 -10.53
N ARG A 51 -6.02 -17.09 -11.48
CA ARG A 51 -6.85 -18.28 -11.15
C ARG A 51 -6.06 -19.48 -10.66
N ASN A 52 -4.78 -19.57 -11.05
CA ASN A 52 -3.89 -20.61 -10.53
C ASN A 52 -3.69 -20.37 -9.02
N PRO A 53 -3.95 -21.36 -8.14
CA PRO A 53 -3.91 -21.18 -6.69
C PRO A 53 -2.56 -20.68 -6.15
N ASP A 54 -1.44 -21.22 -6.63
CA ASP A 54 -0.11 -20.84 -6.13
C ASP A 54 0.25 -19.40 -6.56
N LYS A 55 -0.05 -19.05 -7.81
CA LYS A 55 0.15 -17.68 -8.31
C LYS A 55 -0.78 -16.66 -7.68
N ARG A 56 -1.95 -17.09 -7.25
CA ARG A 56 -2.86 -16.28 -6.45
C ARG A 56 -2.27 -16.02 -5.07
N LEU A 57 -1.80 -17.07 -4.39
CA LEU A 57 -1.18 -16.95 -3.08
C LEU A 57 0.05 -16.04 -3.12
N GLU A 58 0.90 -16.16 -4.14
CA GLU A 58 2.04 -15.24 -4.36
C GLU A 58 1.59 -13.77 -4.42
N ALA A 59 0.49 -13.47 -5.11
CA ALA A 59 -0.04 -12.10 -5.23
C ALA A 59 -0.67 -11.60 -3.91
N GLU A 60 -1.41 -12.46 -3.20
CA GLU A 60 -2.05 -12.15 -1.92
C GLU A 60 -1.01 -11.90 -0.81
N VAL A 61 0.05 -12.70 -0.76
CA VAL A 61 1.16 -12.51 0.19
C VAL A 61 1.93 -11.22 -0.12
N LEU A 62 2.16 -10.90 -1.40
CA LEU A 62 2.83 -9.66 -1.77
C LEU A 62 1.98 -8.41 -1.44
N GLU A 63 0.67 -8.46 -1.68
CA GLU A 63 -0.27 -7.42 -1.25
C GLU A 63 -0.21 -7.23 0.28
N ALA A 64 -0.34 -8.32 1.04
CA ALA A 64 -0.30 -8.27 2.50
C ALA A 64 1.04 -7.74 3.06
N LEU A 65 2.17 -8.06 2.41
CA LEU A 65 3.47 -7.52 2.80
C LEU A 65 3.55 -6.01 2.56
N ALA A 66 3.05 -5.53 1.42
CA ALA A 66 3.00 -4.11 1.09
C ALA A 66 2.09 -3.34 2.05
N ASP A 67 0.91 -3.90 2.38
CA ASP A 67 -0.01 -3.34 3.37
C ASP A 67 0.66 -3.25 4.76
N GLY A 68 1.34 -4.30 5.20
CA GLY A 68 2.05 -4.28 6.49
C GLY A 68 3.17 -3.25 6.57
N ILE A 69 3.87 -2.97 5.45
CA ILE A 69 4.82 -1.86 5.37
C ILE A 69 4.09 -0.52 5.51
N CYS A 70 2.98 -0.33 4.79
CA CYS A 70 2.17 0.89 4.87
C CYS A 70 1.60 1.13 6.27
N ASP A 71 1.16 0.08 6.98
CA ASP A 71 0.67 0.17 8.36
C ASP A 71 1.77 0.68 9.31
N CYS A 72 2.98 0.15 9.20
CA CYS A 72 4.14 0.61 9.97
C CYS A 72 4.46 2.07 9.65
N ALA A 73 4.50 2.41 8.35
CA ALA A 73 4.82 3.75 7.88
C ALA A 73 3.77 4.78 8.33
N LEU A 74 2.48 4.44 8.25
CA LEU A 74 1.38 5.29 8.68
C LEU A 74 1.40 5.49 10.20
N SER A 75 1.69 4.42 10.97
CA SER A 75 1.86 4.53 12.42
C SER A 75 2.97 5.51 12.78
N MET A 76 4.11 5.48 12.08
CA MET A 76 5.20 6.44 12.30
C MET A 76 4.81 7.88 11.93
N VAL A 77 4.09 8.06 10.82
CA VAL A 77 3.60 9.39 10.40
C VAL A 77 2.64 9.95 11.44
N TYR A 78 1.70 9.14 11.95
CA TYR A 78 0.75 9.59 12.97
C TYR A 78 1.43 9.89 14.29
N GLU A 79 2.34 9.04 14.77
CA GLU A 79 3.08 9.29 16.01
C GLU A 79 3.73 10.68 16.02
N ARG A 80 4.30 11.12 14.89
CA ARG A 80 4.93 12.44 14.76
C ARG A 80 3.96 13.57 14.46
N ARG A 81 2.88 13.30 13.73
CA ARG A 81 1.93 14.34 13.29
C ARG A 81 0.88 14.66 14.35
N THR A 82 0.54 13.72 15.22
CA THR A 82 -0.59 13.87 16.16
C THR A 82 -0.17 14.03 17.62
N ARG A 83 1.09 13.77 17.97
CA ARG A 83 1.59 13.97 19.33
C ARG A 83 2.46 15.23 19.42
N PRO A 84 2.48 15.91 20.58
CA PRO A 84 3.56 16.84 20.92
C PRO A 84 4.93 16.15 20.80
N GLU A 85 5.97 16.89 20.43
CA GLU A 85 7.31 16.35 20.16
C GLU A 85 7.87 15.59 21.38
N GLU A 86 7.66 16.11 22.58
CA GLU A 86 8.09 15.52 23.85
C GLU A 86 7.36 14.20 24.19
N MET A 87 6.23 13.93 23.54
CA MET A 87 5.44 12.71 23.71
C MET A 87 5.68 11.67 22.61
N VAL A 88 6.56 11.97 21.64
CA VAL A 88 6.96 11.02 20.59
C VAL A 88 7.83 9.93 21.20
N TYR A 89 7.37 8.68 21.11
CA TYR A 89 8.13 7.56 21.65
C TYR A 89 9.07 6.95 20.62
N GLN A 90 10.33 7.42 20.60
CA GLN A 90 11.35 7.00 19.63
C GLN A 90 11.55 5.46 19.53
N PRO A 91 11.58 4.68 20.63
CA PRO A 91 11.68 3.23 20.54
C PRO A 91 10.53 2.55 19.77
N TRP A 92 9.34 3.15 19.72
CA TRP A 92 8.25 2.65 18.87
C TRP A 92 8.55 2.91 17.39
N LEU A 93 9.00 4.11 17.05
CA LEU A 93 9.39 4.47 15.69
C LEU A 93 10.50 3.54 15.17
N ASP A 94 11.50 3.25 15.99
CA ASP A 94 12.60 2.35 15.64
C ASP A 94 12.11 0.92 15.36
N ARG A 95 11.17 0.41 16.17
CA ARG A 95 10.54 -0.90 15.95
C ARG A 95 9.74 -0.96 14.65
N GLN A 96 8.99 0.09 14.30
CA GLN A 96 8.27 0.15 13.03
C GLN A 96 9.25 0.21 11.85
N TRP A 97 10.29 1.04 11.96
CA TRP A 97 11.30 1.16 10.91
C TRP A 97 12.10 -0.12 10.70
N ALA A 98 12.37 -0.89 11.76
CA ALA A 98 13.03 -2.19 11.66
C ALA A 98 12.20 -3.20 10.83
N LYS A 99 10.87 -3.22 11.02
CA LYS A 99 9.97 -4.06 10.21
C LYS A 99 9.95 -3.65 8.74
N ILE A 100 9.82 -2.34 8.48
CA ILE A 100 9.87 -1.77 7.13
C ILE A 100 11.20 -2.16 6.46
N THR A 101 12.31 -1.97 7.16
CA THR A 101 13.65 -2.29 6.67
C THR A 101 13.77 -3.78 6.32
N ALA A 102 13.38 -4.68 7.23
CA ALA A 102 13.45 -6.13 6.97
C ALA A 102 12.61 -6.54 5.74
N ALA A 103 11.41 -5.99 5.59
CA ALA A 103 10.54 -6.28 4.45
C ALA A 103 11.11 -5.72 3.13
N LEU A 104 11.64 -4.50 3.13
CA LEU A 104 12.26 -3.90 1.95
C LEU A 104 13.56 -4.61 1.56
N ASP A 105 14.32 -5.11 2.53
CA ASP A 105 15.55 -5.87 2.27
C ASP A 105 15.23 -7.22 1.62
N LEU A 106 14.18 -7.92 2.10
CA LEU A 106 13.65 -9.12 1.46
C LEU A 106 13.24 -8.85 0.01
N LEU A 107 12.49 -7.77 -0.24
CA LEU A 107 12.03 -7.37 -1.57
C LEU A 107 13.18 -6.92 -2.47
N ASN A 108 14.22 -6.29 -1.93
CA ASN A 108 15.40 -5.90 -2.70
C ASN A 108 16.25 -7.12 -3.08
N ALA A 109 16.37 -8.10 -2.19
CA ALA A 109 17.03 -9.38 -2.48
C ALA A 109 16.24 -10.20 -3.52
N ASN A 110 14.91 -10.15 -3.45
CA ASN A 110 14.00 -10.93 -4.28
C ASN A 110 12.90 -10.05 -4.92
N PRO A 111 13.23 -9.12 -5.84
CA PRO A 111 12.21 -8.27 -6.44
C PRO A 111 11.19 -9.11 -7.20
N PRO A 112 9.88 -8.89 -7.01
CA PRO A 112 8.88 -9.70 -7.68
C PRO A 112 8.96 -9.52 -9.19
N LYS A 113 8.65 -10.58 -9.95
CA LYS A 113 8.61 -10.48 -11.41
C LYS A 113 7.52 -9.47 -11.81
N LEU A 114 7.76 -8.76 -12.91
CA LEU A 114 6.75 -7.93 -13.57
C LEU A 114 6.15 -8.74 -14.72
N PRO A 115 4.98 -9.40 -14.54
CA PRO A 115 4.33 -10.18 -15.60
C PRO A 115 3.79 -9.30 -16.73
N LYS A 116 3.23 -9.89 -17.78
CA LYS A 116 2.49 -9.15 -18.82
C LYS A 116 1.15 -8.62 -18.29
N LYS A 117 0.47 -9.41 -17.46
CA LYS A 117 -0.75 -9.04 -16.73
C LYS A 117 -0.39 -8.84 -15.27
N ILE A 118 -0.44 -7.59 -14.80
CA ILE A 118 -0.07 -7.25 -13.44
C ILE A 118 -1.09 -7.78 -12.43
N THR A 119 -0.66 -8.05 -11.20
CA THR A 119 -1.54 -8.47 -10.11
C THR A 119 -1.67 -7.37 -9.06
N ALA A 120 -2.69 -7.49 -8.19
CA ALA A 120 -2.87 -6.63 -7.04
C ALA A 120 -1.61 -6.53 -6.17
N GLY A 121 -0.84 -7.62 -6.04
CA GLY A 121 0.40 -7.64 -5.26
C GLY A 121 1.46 -6.67 -5.78
N GLN A 122 1.75 -6.64 -7.10
CA GLN A 122 2.72 -5.67 -7.62
C GLN A 122 2.17 -4.24 -7.57
N MET A 123 0.87 -4.05 -7.77
CA MET A 123 0.23 -2.73 -7.65
C MET A 123 0.35 -2.19 -6.21
N ALA A 124 0.05 -3.02 -5.22
CA ALA A 124 0.17 -2.69 -3.80
C ALA A 124 1.62 -2.35 -3.43
N LEU A 125 2.59 -3.17 -3.87
CA LEU A 125 4.01 -2.86 -3.66
C LEU A 125 4.40 -1.52 -4.29
N ARG A 126 3.98 -1.26 -5.54
CA ARG A 126 4.33 0.02 -6.19
C ARG A 126 3.72 1.22 -5.48
N ALA A 127 2.46 1.12 -5.04
CA ALA A 127 1.80 2.16 -4.26
C ALA A 127 2.51 2.39 -2.92
N CYS A 128 2.89 1.31 -2.23
CA CYS A 128 3.66 1.34 -0.99
C CYS A 128 5.00 2.08 -1.16
N LEU A 129 5.78 1.75 -2.19
CA LEU A 129 7.05 2.44 -2.47
C LEU A 129 6.83 3.91 -2.84
N GLY A 130 5.72 4.24 -3.51
CA GLY A 130 5.32 5.63 -3.75
C GLY A 130 5.03 6.39 -2.46
N TYR A 131 4.30 5.79 -1.53
CA TYR A 131 4.04 6.39 -0.22
C TYR A 131 5.32 6.58 0.60
N LEU A 132 6.24 5.61 0.56
CA LEU A 132 7.56 5.74 1.19
C LEU A 132 8.40 6.84 0.54
N ALA A 133 8.35 7.01 -0.78
CA ALA A 133 9.01 8.13 -1.44
C ALA A 133 8.42 9.48 -0.99
N LEU A 134 7.10 9.58 -0.85
CA LEU A 134 6.44 10.80 -0.38
C LEU A 134 6.78 11.14 1.09
N ARG A 135 6.82 10.15 1.98
CA ARG A 135 6.92 10.38 3.44
C ARG A 135 8.30 10.13 4.03
N PHE A 136 9.14 9.36 3.35
CA PHE A 136 10.43 8.86 3.83
C PHE A 136 11.51 8.91 2.74
N ALA A 137 11.44 9.90 1.84
CA ALA A 137 12.42 10.13 0.79
C ALA A 137 13.87 10.06 1.32
N GLY A 138 14.73 9.35 0.58
CA GLY A 138 16.16 9.18 0.90
C GLY A 138 16.45 8.16 2.00
N LYS A 139 15.42 7.62 2.67
CA LYS A 139 15.59 6.60 3.73
C LYS A 139 15.30 5.20 3.23
N TRP A 140 14.21 5.00 2.48
CA TRP A 140 13.80 3.66 2.05
C TRP A 140 14.66 3.16 0.88
N GLU A 141 15.21 4.04 0.05
CA GLU A 141 16.04 3.70 -1.12
C GLU A 141 17.47 3.31 -0.73
N LYS A 142 17.95 3.78 0.42
CA LYS A 142 19.33 3.57 0.87
C LYS A 142 19.64 2.09 1.00
N GLY A 143 20.59 1.60 0.20
CA GLY A 143 20.98 0.18 0.14
C GLY A 143 20.06 -0.72 -0.70
N ARG A 144 19.02 -0.17 -1.35
CA ARG A 144 17.95 -0.94 -2.00
C ARG A 144 17.84 -0.72 -3.50
N ALA A 145 19.00 -0.64 -4.17
CA ALA A 145 19.07 -0.27 -5.58
C ALA A 145 18.31 -1.23 -6.53
N ARG A 146 18.17 -2.53 -6.20
CA ARG A 146 17.40 -3.46 -7.03
C ARG A 146 15.91 -3.16 -6.93
N LEU A 147 15.42 -2.79 -5.75
CA LEU A 147 14.04 -2.39 -5.52
C LEU A 147 13.72 -1.03 -6.15
N THR A 148 14.64 -0.06 -6.07
CA THR A 148 14.50 1.22 -6.78
C THR A 148 14.42 1.03 -8.29
N ARG A 149 15.30 0.19 -8.87
CA ARG A 149 15.21 -0.17 -10.31
C ARG A 149 13.94 -0.94 -10.64
N TRP A 150 13.44 -1.76 -9.73
CA TRP A 150 12.16 -2.45 -9.91
C TRP A 150 11.00 -1.45 -10.02
N ALA A 151 10.96 -0.44 -9.17
CA ALA A 151 9.94 0.61 -9.24
C ALA A 151 10.00 1.40 -10.56
N ALA A 152 11.21 1.76 -11.02
CA ALA A 152 11.38 2.44 -12.31
C ALA A 152 10.88 1.56 -13.49
N ARG A 153 11.26 0.28 -13.52
CA ARG A 153 10.79 -0.65 -14.56
C ARG A 153 9.29 -0.93 -14.49
N PHE A 154 8.69 -0.88 -13.31
CA PHE A 154 7.25 -0.94 -13.17
C PHE A 154 6.61 0.23 -13.92
N ASP A 155 7.09 1.45 -13.68
CA ASP A 155 6.54 2.66 -14.28
C ASP A 155 6.74 2.71 -15.80
N GLU A 156 7.85 2.16 -16.31
CA GLU A 156 8.08 1.98 -17.75
C GLU A 156 7.13 0.96 -18.37
N LYS A 157 6.84 -0.13 -17.65
CA LYS A 157 6.02 -1.24 -18.17
C LYS A 157 4.53 -0.98 -18.09
N PHE A 158 4.09 -0.22 -17.09
CA PHE A 158 2.69 0.12 -16.82
C PHE A 158 2.53 1.65 -16.70
N PRO A 159 2.84 2.40 -17.77
CA PRO A 159 2.83 3.87 -17.74
C PRO A 159 1.44 4.44 -17.39
N GLU A 160 0.36 3.70 -17.69
CA GLU A 160 -1.01 4.06 -17.34
C GLU A 160 -1.27 4.12 -15.83
N LEU A 161 -0.47 3.41 -15.02
CA LEU A 161 -0.59 3.41 -13.56
C LEU A 161 0.29 4.47 -12.90
N LYS A 162 1.21 5.10 -13.66
CA LYS A 162 2.14 6.11 -13.12
C LYS A 162 1.42 7.32 -12.49
N PRO A 163 0.31 7.85 -13.05
CA PRO A 163 -0.43 8.94 -12.43
C PRO A 163 -1.07 8.58 -11.08
N CYS A 164 -1.21 7.30 -10.75
CA CYS A 164 -1.79 6.85 -9.48
C CYS A 164 -0.76 6.81 -8.34
N ILE A 165 0.52 7.04 -8.62
CA ILE A 165 1.56 7.06 -7.59
C ILE A 165 1.42 8.37 -6.79
N PRO A 166 1.48 8.32 -5.45
CA PRO A 166 1.50 9.53 -4.64
C PRO A 166 2.66 10.46 -5.04
N GLY A 167 2.33 11.70 -5.40
CA GLY A 167 3.26 12.79 -5.68
C GLY A 167 3.45 13.71 -4.49
#